data_AF-A0A7V2LFB7-F1
#
_entry.id   AF-A0A7V2LFB7-F1
#
_cell.length_a   1.000
_cell.length_b   1.000
_cell.length_c   1.000
_cell.angle_alpha   90.00
_cell.angle_beta   90.00
_cell.angle_gamma   90.00
#
_symmetry.space_group_name_H-M   'P 1'
#
loop_
_entity.id
_entity.type
_entity.pdbx_description
1 polymer ?
#
loop_
_entity_poly.entity_id
_entity_poly.type
_entity_poly.pdbx_seq_one_letter_code
_entity_poly.pdbx_strand_id
1 'polypeptide(L)' 'MSEKPVKTYPTLGCCGLDCGLCPRYYTVGASRCPGCCGTDFFNKHPSCGLITCCVKKHGLEVCAQC' A
#
# COMPACT_ATOMS: atom_id res chain seq x y z
N MET A 1 -4.01 -9.03 18.51
CA MET A 1 -2.85 -8.83 17.61
C MET A 1 -3.39 -8.60 16.22
N SER A 2 -3.50 -7.34 15.78
CA SER A 2 -4.09 -7.04 14.46
C SER A 2 -3.18 -7.56 13.35
N GLU A 3 -3.65 -8.58 12.64
CA GLU A 3 -3.12 -8.97 11.33
C GLU A 3 -3.18 -7.74 10.41
N LYS A 4 -2.02 -7.11 10.20
CA LYS A 4 -1.90 -6.04 9.23
C LYS A 4 -2.11 -6.68 7.85
N PRO A 5 -3.13 -6.29 7.07
CA PRO A 5 -3.42 -6.97 5.82
C PRO A 5 -2.24 -6.79 4.88
N VAL A 6 -1.57 -7.90 4.58
CA VAL A 6 -0.58 -7.99 3.50
C VAL A 6 -1.40 -8.25 2.24
N LYS A 7 -1.43 -7.30 1.30
CA LYS A 7 -2.15 -7.51 0.04
C LYS A 7 -1.57 -8.69 -0.72
N THR A 8 -2.42 -9.34 -1.50
CA THR A 8 -1.99 -10.38 -2.44
C THR A 8 -1.17 -9.77 -3.57
N TYR A 9 -1.55 -8.56 -4.02
CA TYR A 9 -0.91 -7.84 -5.11
C TYR A 9 -0.46 -6.42 -4.68
N PRO A 10 0.78 -6.24 -4.19
CA PRO A 10 1.25 -4.95 -3.66
C PRO A 10 1.46 -3.86 -4.74
N THR A 11 1.50 -4.25 -6.02
CA THR A 11 1.52 -3.33 -7.16
C THR A 11 0.15 -2.68 -7.36
N LEU A 12 -0.95 -3.37 -7.05
CA LEU A 12 -2.28 -2.77 -7.08
C LEU A 12 -2.42 -1.78 -5.92
N GLY A 13 -2.43 -0.49 -6.25
CA GLY A 13 -2.48 0.55 -5.24
C GLY A 13 -3.89 0.91 -4.79
N CYS A 14 -3.99 1.99 -4.02
CA CYS A 14 -5.24 2.52 -3.49
C CYS A 14 -5.49 3.93 -4.07
N CYS A 15 -6.76 4.32 -4.16
CA CYS A 15 -7.24 5.66 -4.55
C CYS A 15 -6.56 6.24 -5.79
N GLY A 16 -6.68 5.58 -6.94
CA GLY A 16 -6.18 6.07 -8.23
C GLY A 16 -4.66 6.04 -8.40
N LEU A 17 -3.91 5.61 -7.38
CA LEU A 17 -2.49 5.32 -7.51
C LEU A 17 -2.31 3.84 -7.83
N ASP A 18 -1.64 3.54 -8.94
CA ASP A 18 -1.08 2.22 -9.18
C ASP A 18 0.33 2.19 -8.58
N CYS A 19 0.54 1.35 -7.56
CA CYS A 19 1.83 1.24 -6.89
C CYS A 19 2.90 0.68 -7.87
N GLY A 20 2.51 -0.08 -8.89
CA GLY A 20 3.33 -0.50 -10.04
C GLY A 20 3.62 0.59 -11.08
N LEU A 21 3.02 1.78 -10.97
CA LEU A 21 3.42 2.98 -11.74
C LEU A 21 4.19 4.00 -10.89
N CYS A 22 4.31 3.75 -9.58
CA CYS A 22 4.96 4.69 -8.66
C CYS A 22 6.50 4.57 -8.75
N PRO A 23 7.24 5.66 -9.02
CA PRO A 23 8.71 5.62 -9.04
C PRO A 23 9.33 5.13 -7.73
N ARG A 24 8.69 5.42 -6.59
CA ARG A 24 9.12 4.95 -5.25
C ARG A 24 9.10 3.44 -5.09
N TYR A 25 8.26 2.73 -5.87
CA TYR A 25 8.20 1.27 -5.85
C TYR A 25 9.41 0.64 -6.54
N TYR A 26 9.94 1.30 -7.58
CA TYR A 26 11.11 0.84 -8.34
C TYR A 26 12.43 1.44 -7.85
N THR A 27 12.39 2.40 -6.94
CA THR A 27 13.60 3.00 -6.37
C THR A 27 14.42 1.93 -5.64
N VAL A 28 15.69 1.77 -6.02
CA VAL A 28 16.62 0.87 -5.33
C VAL A 28 17.27 1.63 -4.18
N GLY A 29 16.87 1.32 -2.95
CA GLY A 29 17.40 1.94 -1.74
C GLY A 29 16.66 1.52 -0.47
N ALA A 30 17.20 1.87 0.70
CA ALA A 30 16.61 1.50 2.00
C ALA A 30 15.18 2.07 2.20
N SER A 31 14.94 3.25 1.63
CA SER A 31 13.66 3.98 1.66
C SER A 31 12.66 3.51 0.59
N ARG A 32 12.97 2.45 -0.17
CA ARG A 32 12.07 1.89 -1.18
C ARG A 32 10.69 1.60 -0.60
N CYS A 33 9.65 2.06 -1.29
CA CYS A 33 8.28 1.71 -0.95
C CYS A 33 8.01 0.26 -1.36
N PRO A 34 7.59 -0.62 -0.44
CA PRO A 34 7.30 -2.02 -0.77
C PRO A 34 5.97 -2.22 -1.51
N GLY A 35 5.29 -1.13 -1.88
CA GLY A 35 3.95 -1.16 -2.45
C GLY A 35 2.88 -1.00 -1.38
N CYS A 36 1.69 -0.66 -1.83
CA CYS A 36 0.57 -0.24 -1.00
C CYS A 36 0.13 -1.44 -0.14
N CYS A 37 0.38 -1.40 1.18
CA CYS A 37 0.19 -2.55 2.08
C CYS A 37 0.98 -3.81 1.67
N GLY A 38 2.13 -3.63 1.02
CA GLY A 38 3.10 -4.69 0.78
C GLY A 38 3.82 -5.12 2.07
N THR A 39 4.68 -6.12 1.94
CA THR A 39 5.50 -6.60 3.06
C THR A 39 6.30 -5.45 3.68
N ASP A 40 6.25 -5.33 5.00
CA ASP A 40 6.93 -4.27 5.77
C ASP A 40 6.42 -2.83 5.54
N PHE A 41 5.36 -2.62 4.72
CA PHE A 41 4.83 -1.28 4.42
C PHE A 41 4.44 -0.50 5.67
N PHE A 42 3.79 -1.15 6.63
CA PHE A 42 3.33 -0.47 7.85
C PHE A 42 4.46 -0.07 8.80
N ASN A 43 5.65 -0.66 8.66
CA ASN A 43 6.82 -0.26 9.43
C ASN A 43 7.56 0.89 8.72
N LYS A 44 7.67 0.85 7.38
CA LYS A 44 8.34 1.90 6.58
C LYS A 44 7.50 3.16 6.34
N HIS A 45 6.19 2.99 6.15
CA HIS A 45 5.26 4.04 5.75
C HIS A 45 3.95 4.03 6.56
N PRO A 46 4.00 4.09 7.91
CA PRO A 46 2.80 4.03 8.76
C PRO A 46 1.80 5.18 8.51
N SER A 47 2.33 6.34 8.11
CA SER A 47 1.59 7.59 7.86
C SER A 47 1.10 7.77 6.43
N CYS A 48 1.25 6.77 5.55
CA CYS A 48 0.84 6.92 4.15
C CYS A 48 -0.67 7.19 4.03
N GLY A 49 -1.02 8.33 3.43
CA GLY A 49 -2.41 8.77 3.24
C GLY A 49 -3.20 7.95 2.21
N LEU A 50 -2.50 7.30 1.26
CA LEU A 50 -3.11 6.56 0.16
C LEU A 50 -3.92 5.35 0.64
N ILE A 51 -3.49 4.72 1.75
CA ILE A 51 -4.17 3.55 2.32
C ILE A 51 -5.28 3.96 3.30
N THR A 52 -5.43 5.25 3.63
CA THR A 52 -6.34 5.71 4.68
C THR A 52 -7.80 5.46 4.32
N CYS A 53 -8.22 5.79 3.10
CA CYS A 53 -9.59 5.55 2.67
C CYS A 53 -9.84 4.04 2.49
N CYS A 54 -9.25 3.45 1.45
CA CYS A 54 -9.47 2.05 1.05
C CYS A 54 -9.24 1.04 2.19
N VAL A 55 -8.06 1.07 2.82
CA VAL A 55 -7.64 0.01 3.75
C VAL A 55 -8.04 0.34 5.18
N LYS A 56 -7.70 1.53 5.69
CA LYS A 56 -7.92 1.86 7.12
C LYS A 56 -9.39 2.13 7.46
N LYS A 57 -10.14 2.80 6.57
CA LYS A 57 -11.56 3.14 6.82
C LYS A 57 -12.53 2.08 6.30
N HIS A 58 -12.30 1.56 5.09
CA HIS A 58 -13.24 0.66 4.42
C HIS A 58 -12.84 -0.82 4.46
N GLY A 59 -11.61 -1.16 4.87
CA GLY A 59 -11.14 -2.56 4.93
C GLY A 59 -11.00 -3.23 3.56
N LEU A 60 -10.94 -2.45 2.47
CA LEU A 60 -10.82 -2.93 1.10
C LEU A 60 -9.36 -3.13 0.72
N GLU A 61 -9.10 -4.16 -0.09
CA GLU A 61 -7.77 -4.41 -0.66
C GLU A 61 -7.45 -3.38 -1.74
N VAL A 62 -8.39 -3.06 -2.63
CA VAL A 62 -8.17 -2.10 -3.73
C VAL A 62 -9.37 -1.19 -3.88
N CYS A 63 -9.14 0.04 -4.38
CA CYS A 63 -10.24 0.98 -4.58
C CYS A 63 -11.27 0.54 -5.64
N ALA A 64 -10.92 -0.40 -6.52
CA ALA A 64 -11.87 -0.96 -7.49
C ALA A 64 -12.96 -1.86 -6.85
N GLN A 65 -12.84 -2.19 -5.55
CA GLN A 65 -13.87 -2.89 -4.79
C GLN A 65 -14.95 -1.96 -4.23
N CYS A 66 -14.73 -0.64 -4.28
CA CYS A 66 -15.71 0.38 -3.89
C CYS A 66 -16.65 0.69 -5.05
#